data_AF-A0A7S2D4F6-F1
#
_entry.id   AF-A0A7S2D4F6-F1
#
_cell.length_a   1.000
_cell.length_b   1.000
_cell.length_c   1.000
_cell.angle_alpha   90.00
_cell.angle_beta   90.00
_cell.angle_gamma   90.00
#
_symmetry.space_group_name_H-M   'P 1'
#
loop_
_entity.id
_entity.type
_entity.pdbx_description
1 polymer ?
#
loop_
_entity_poly.entity_id
_entity_poly.type
_entity_poly.pdbx_seq_one_letter_code
_entity_poly.pdbx_strand_id
1 'polypeptide(L)'
;KMSERRDQSVTLRMSPATVAYLVGQNRCNLRRLELFTQARIKVGFNTVEIKGTEKQRTLAHLCIDVVLSQQRENGRGKGIAFDEIARRPDVSVLEVPIEAVGYVLGT
;
A
#
# COMPACT_ATOMS: atom_id res chain seq x y z
N LYS A 1 9.42 -3.94 34.09
CA LYS A 1 8.50 -2.85 33.66
C LYS A 1 8.47 -2.81 32.13
N MET A 2 7.67 -3.68 31.53
CA MET A 2 7.56 -3.84 30.08
C MET A 2 6.22 -3.22 29.69
N SER A 3 6.23 -1.91 29.54
CA SER A 3 5.04 -1.10 29.29
C SER A 3 4.42 -1.47 27.95
N GLU A 4 3.12 -1.78 28.00
CA GLU A 4 2.20 -1.96 26.88
C GLU A 4 2.42 -0.89 25.81
N ARG A 5 3.17 -1.21 24.74
CA ARG A 5 3.07 -0.44 23.50
C ARG A 5 1.73 -0.80 22.88
N ARG A 6 0.71 -0.03 23.22
CA ARG A 6 -0.68 -0.21 22.75
C ARG A 6 -0.67 -0.44 21.24
N ASP A 7 -1.31 -1.53 20.83
CA ASP A 7 -1.65 -1.84 19.44
C ASP A 7 -2.62 -0.76 18.93
N GLN A 8 -2.07 0.41 18.58
CA GLN A 8 -2.82 1.56 18.09
C GLN A 8 -3.28 1.28 16.67
N SER A 9 -4.50 1.70 16.37
CA SER A 9 -5.06 1.61 15.03
C SER A 9 -5.23 3.00 14.41
N VAL A 10 -5.03 3.07 13.09
CA VAL A 10 -5.35 4.25 12.28
C VAL A 10 -6.39 3.85 11.24
N THR A 11 -7.41 4.67 11.05
CA THR A 11 -8.49 4.42 10.08
C THR A 11 -8.39 5.41 8.94
N LEU A 12 -8.27 4.91 7.72
CA LEU A 12 -8.36 5.68 6.48
C LEU A 12 -9.78 5.61 5.94
N ARG A 13 -10.36 6.75 5.58
CA ARG A 13 -11.64 6.83 4.87
C ARG A 13 -11.40 7.02 3.39
N MET A 14 -12.03 6.21 2.55
CA MET A 14 -11.91 6.29 1.10
C MET A 14 -13.17 5.77 0.41
N SER A 15 -13.31 6.02 -0.89
CA SER A 15 -14.48 5.57 -1.65
C SER A 15 -14.57 4.04 -1.69
N PRO A 16 -15.77 3.43 -1.77
CA PRO A 16 -15.91 1.98 -1.90
C PRO A 16 -15.15 1.41 -3.11
N ALA A 17 -15.10 2.14 -4.23
CA ALA A 17 -14.32 1.74 -5.41
C ALA A 17 -12.81 1.70 -5.12
N THR A 18 -12.29 2.67 -4.37
CA THR A 18 -10.90 2.71 -3.91
C THR A 18 -10.60 1.55 -2.96
N VAL A 19 -11.51 1.25 -2.03
CA VAL A 19 -11.39 0.07 -1.14
C VAL A 19 -11.33 -1.22 -1.95
N ALA A 20 -12.25 -1.41 -2.91
CA ALA A 20 -12.29 -2.60 -3.74
C ALA A 20 -10.99 -2.78 -4.56
N TYR A 21 -10.48 -1.68 -5.12
CA TYR A 21 -9.20 -1.68 -5.84
C TYR A 21 -8.02 -2.05 -4.94
N LEU A 22 -7.96 -1.48 -3.72
CA LEU A 22 -6.93 -1.80 -2.73
C LEU A 22 -6.95 -3.27 -2.33
N VAL A 23 -8.14 -3.86 -2.17
CA VAL A 23 -8.28 -5.28 -1.87
C VAL A 23 -7.75 -6.13 -3.04
N GLY A 24 -8.08 -5.74 -4.27
CA GLY A 24 -7.71 -6.45 -5.49
C GLY A 24 -8.49 -7.76 -5.67
N GLN A 25 -8.33 -8.36 -6.85
CA GLN A 25 -8.97 -9.65 -7.16
C GLN A 25 -8.46 -10.74 -6.19
N ASN A 26 -9.38 -11.52 -5.61
CA ASN A 26 -9.05 -12.55 -4.61
C ASN A 26 -8.22 -12.04 -3.41
N ARG A 27 -8.35 -10.75 -3.06
CA ARG A 27 -7.60 -10.11 -1.96
C ARG A 27 -6.07 -10.15 -2.12
N CYS A 28 -5.56 -10.30 -3.34
CA CYS A 28 -4.13 -10.48 -3.58
C CYS A 28 -3.29 -9.28 -3.10
N ASN A 29 -3.77 -8.06 -3.35
CA ASN A 29 -3.11 -6.83 -2.93
C ASN A 29 -3.13 -6.68 -1.41
N LEU A 30 -4.30 -6.89 -0.79
CA LEU A 30 -4.42 -6.87 0.68
C LEU A 30 -3.45 -7.87 1.34
N ARG A 31 -3.40 -9.11 0.84
CA ARG A 31 -2.51 -10.14 1.38
C ARG A 31 -1.04 -9.75 1.24
N ARG A 32 -0.63 -9.20 0.09
CA ARG A 32 0.74 -8.73 -0.14
C ARG A 32 1.10 -7.58 0.80
N LEU A 33 0.18 -6.63 1.00
CA LEU A 33 0.36 -5.52 1.93
C LEU A 33 0.55 -6.00 3.37
N GLU A 34 -0.30 -6.90 3.86
CA GLU A 34 -0.18 -7.46 5.21
C GLU A 34 1.14 -8.23 5.39
N LEU A 35 1.53 -9.05 4.41
CA LEU A 35 2.78 -9.82 4.45
C LEU A 35 4.03 -8.93 4.42
N PHE A 36 4.04 -7.88 3.59
CA PHE A 36 5.20 -7.01 3.47
C PHE A 36 5.34 -6.07 4.66
N THR A 37 4.23 -5.47 5.08
CA THR A 37 4.24 -4.43 6.13
C THR A 37 4.23 -5.02 7.54
N GLN A 38 3.86 -6.30 7.68
CA GLN A 38 3.60 -6.97 8.95
C GLN A 38 2.53 -6.24 9.79
N ALA A 39 1.73 -5.37 9.17
CA ALA A 39 0.58 -4.72 9.77
C ALA A 39 -0.68 -5.58 9.55
N ARG A 40 -1.63 -5.50 10.48
CA ARG A 40 -2.95 -6.11 10.31
C ARG A 40 -3.88 -5.09 9.67
N ILE A 41 -4.47 -5.43 8.52
CA ILE A 41 -5.30 -4.50 7.75
C ILE A 41 -6.74 -5.01 7.72
N LYS A 42 -7.65 -4.29 8.37
CA LYS A 42 -9.09 -4.61 8.38
C LYS A 42 -9.82 -3.69 7.40
N VAL A 43 -10.51 -4.31 6.44
CA VAL A 43 -11.25 -3.59 5.40
C VAL A 43 -12.73 -3.55 5.73
N GLY A 44 -13.31 -2.35 5.77
CA GLY A 44 -14.76 -2.09 5.83
C GLY A 44 -15.31 -1.66 4.47
N PHE A 45 -16.56 -1.15 4.43
CA PHE A 45 -17.19 -0.73 3.18
C PHE A 45 -16.53 0.52 2.55
N ASN A 46 -16.20 1.52 3.38
CA ASN A 46 -15.57 2.79 2.97
C ASN A 46 -14.38 3.16 3.87
N THR A 47 -13.84 2.16 4.57
CA THR A 47 -12.77 2.34 5.55
C THR A 47 -11.72 1.24 5.45
N VAL A 48 -10.49 1.60 5.77
CA VAL A 48 -9.37 0.68 5.95
C VAL A 48 -8.73 0.99 7.29
N GLU A 49 -8.75 0.04 8.21
CA GLU A 49 -8.12 0.15 9.52
C GLU A 49 -6.78 -0.59 9.50
N ILE A 50 -5.71 0.09 9.92
CA ILE A 50 -4.34 -0.44 10.00
C ILE A 50 -3.94 -0.55 11.46
N LYS A 51 -3.57 -1.75 11.91
CA LYS A 51 -3.08 -2.05 13.26
C LYS A 51 -1.64 -2.52 13.23
N GLY A 52 -0.88 -2.13 14.25
CA GLY A 52 0.52 -2.49 14.42
C GLY A 52 1.32 -1.38 15.09
N THR A 53 2.64 -1.53 15.11
CA THR A 53 3.58 -0.49 15.57
C THR A 53 3.59 0.73 14.65
N GLU A 54 4.08 1.87 15.13
CA GLU A 54 4.19 3.09 14.32
C GLU A 54 4.94 2.86 13.00
N LYS A 55 6.07 2.13 13.03
CA LYS A 55 6.83 1.79 11.81
C LYS A 55 6.00 0.96 10.82
N GLN A 56 5.27 -0.05 11.31
CA GLN A 56 4.41 -0.89 10.48
C GLN A 56 3.26 -0.08 9.87
N ARG A 57 2.64 0.82 10.65
CA ARG A 57 1.56 1.69 10.16
C ARG A 57 2.05 2.69 9.11
N THR A 58 3.20 3.32 9.33
CA THR A 58 3.81 4.25 8.36
C THR A 58 4.19 3.53 7.07
N LEU A 59 4.75 2.33 7.16
CA LEU A 59 5.06 1.51 5.99
C LEU A 59 3.78 1.07 5.26
N ALA A 60 2.77 0.60 5.99
CA ALA A 60 1.49 0.22 5.41
C ALA A 60 0.79 1.39 4.71
N HIS A 61 0.82 2.59 5.29
CA HIS A 61 0.28 3.79 4.66
C HIS A 61 0.98 4.08 3.33
N LEU A 62 2.32 4.07 3.30
CA LEU A 62 3.08 4.25 2.05
C LEU A 62 2.68 3.20 1.02
N CYS A 63 2.66 1.92 1.40
CA CYS A 63 2.36 0.86 0.45
C CYS A 63 0.92 0.96 -0.08
N ILE A 64 -0.03 1.39 0.74
CA ILE A 64 -1.41 1.69 0.31
C ILE A 64 -1.39 2.83 -0.71
N ASP A 65 -0.69 3.94 -0.43
CA ASP A 65 -0.59 5.07 -1.35
C ASP A 65 0.02 4.65 -2.71
N VAL A 66 1.07 3.83 -2.67
CA VAL A 66 1.70 3.26 -3.87
C VAL A 66 0.71 2.41 -4.65
N VAL A 67 0.00 1.48 -4.01
CA VAL A 67 -1.02 0.67 -4.69
C VAL A 67 -2.09 1.57 -5.32
N LEU A 68 -2.65 2.51 -4.56
CA LEU A 68 -3.70 3.39 -5.06
C LEU A 68 -3.24 4.32 -6.18
N SER A 69 -1.96 4.70 -6.22
CA SER A 69 -1.39 5.49 -7.32
C SER A 69 -1.34 4.72 -8.66
N GLN A 70 -1.31 3.39 -8.60
CA GLN A 70 -1.37 2.51 -9.77
C GLN A 70 -2.80 2.37 -10.31
N GLN A 71 -3.81 2.83 -9.59
CA GLN A 71 -5.18 2.83 -10.05
C GLN A 71 -5.28 3.67 -11.32
N ARG A 72 -5.62 3.00 -12.43
CA ARG A 72 -5.90 3.64 -13.71
C ARG A 72 -7.36 4.05 -13.75
N GLU A 73 -7.61 5.33 -13.93
CA GLU A 73 -8.93 5.89 -14.15
C GLU A 73 -8.98 6.41 -15.59
N ASN A 74 -9.93 5.94 -16.40
CA ASN A 74 -10.08 6.30 -17.81
C ASN A 74 -8.79 6.09 -18.66
N GLY A 75 -8.02 5.04 -18.36
CA GLY A 75 -6.78 4.71 -19.08
C GLY A 75 -5.56 5.54 -18.68
N ARG A 76 -5.70 6.48 -17.72
CA ARG A 76 -4.59 7.26 -17.16
C ARG A 76 -4.35 6.85 -15.71
N GLY A 77 -3.10 6.60 -15.34
CA GLY A 77 -2.74 6.41 -13.93
C GLY A 77 -2.95 7.71 -13.16
N LYS A 78 -3.23 7.64 -11.86
CA LYS A 78 -3.40 8.82 -11.00
C LYS A 78 -2.16 9.72 -10.88
N GLY A 79 -1.04 9.31 -11.46
CA GLY A 79 0.26 9.95 -11.32
C GLY A 79 0.90 9.52 -10.00
N ILE A 80 2.12 9.00 -10.09
CA ILE A 80 2.93 8.72 -8.90
C ILE A 80 3.79 9.95 -8.67
N ALA A 81 3.78 10.50 -7.45
CA ALA A 81 4.73 11.54 -7.04
C ALA A 81 6.13 10.91 -6.86
N PHE A 82 6.72 10.43 -7.96
CA PHE A 82 7.95 9.64 -7.96
C PHE A 82 9.08 10.38 -7.24
N ASP A 83 9.23 11.68 -7.48
CA ASP A 83 10.27 12.50 -6.85
C ASP A 83 10.16 12.53 -5.32
N GLU A 84 8.95 12.48 -4.77
CA GLU A 84 8.74 12.43 -3.32
C GLU A 84 9.11 11.05 -2.75
N ILE A 85 8.74 9.98 -3.46
CA ILE A 85 9.06 8.61 -3.06
C ILE A 85 10.57 8.37 -3.14
N ALA A 86 11.22 8.82 -4.23
CA ALA A 86 12.65 8.64 -4.46
C ALA A 86 13.53 9.42 -3.46
N ARG A 87 13.00 10.47 -2.82
CA ARG A 87 13.70 11.24 -1.78
C ARG A 87 13.71 10.55 -0.41
N ARG A 88 12.96 9.47 -0.22
CA ARG A 88 12.93 8.77 1.07
C ARG A 88 14.22 7.97 1.30
N PRO A 89 14.77 7.96 2.54
CA PRO A 89 16.02 7.25 2.84
C PRO A 89 15.89 5.72 2.78
N ASP A 90 14.67 5.18 2.80
CA ASP A 90 14.36 3.75 2.77
C ASP A 90 13.94 3.24 1.38
N VAL A 91 14.14 4.04 0.34
CA VAL A 91 13.80 3.70 -1.05
C VAL A 91 15.06 3.55 -1.88
N SER A 92 15.05 2.56 -2.77
CA SER A 92 16.05 2.39 -3.83
C SER A 92 15.35 2.29 -5.18
N VAL A 93 16.00 2.79 -6.22
CA VAL A 93 15.51 2.76 -7.59
C VAL A 93 16.38 1.80 -8.39
N LEU A 94 15.73 0.90 -9.12
CA LEU A 94 16.37 -0.04 -10.02
C LEU A 94 15.84 0.19 -11.44
N GLU A 95 16.74 0.50 -12.36
CA GLU A 95 16.40 0.55 -13.78
C GLU A 95 16.25 -0.87 -14.32
N VAL A 96 15.17 -1.12 -15.06
CA VAL A 96 14.88 -2.41 -15.69
C VAL A 96 14.60 -2.22 -17.17
N PRO A 97 15.06 -3.13 -18.04
CA PRO A 97 14.69 -3.11 -19.46
C PRO A 97 13.17 -3.22 -19.63
N ILE A 98 12.61 -2.55 -20.64
CA ILE A 98 11.15 -2.48 -20.83
C ILE A 98 10.54 -3.87 -21.09
N GLU A 99 11.29 -4.73 -21.77
CA GLU A 99 10.97 -6.13 -22.02
C GLU A 99 10.88 -6.98 -20.73
N ALA A 100 11.52 -6.53 -19.64
CA ALA A 100 11.51 -7.24 -18.36
C ALA A 100 10.32 -6.84 -17.45
N VAL A 101 9.62 -5.75 -17.77
CA VAL A 101 8.57 -5.18 -16.90
C VAL A 101 7.44 -6.17 -16.63
N GLY A 102 7.02 -6.96 -17.63
CA GLY A 102 5.95 -7.96 -17.46
C GLY A 102 6.31 -9.03 -16.41
N TYR A 103 7.58 -9.45 -16.36
CA TYR A 103 8.06 -10.42 -15.37
C TYR A 103 8.09 -9.86 -13.95
N VAL A 104 8.40 -8.57 -13.80
CA VAL A 104 8.37 -7.87 -12.50
C VAL A 104 6.94 -7.70 -12.00
N LEU A 105 6.01 -7.40 -12.90
CA LEU A 105 4.59 -7.19 -12.56
C LEU A 105 3.80 -8.50 -12.41
N GLY A 106 4.27 -9.60 -13.01
CA GLY A 106 3.60 -10.90 -13.01
C GLY A 106 2.36 -10.95 -13.91
N THR A 107 2.40 -10.26 -15.05
CA THR A 107 1.35 -10.26 -16.09
C THR A 107 1.48 -11.42 -17.06
#